data_AF-A0A7W1J819-F1
#
_entry.id   AF-A0A7W1J819-F1
#
_cell.length_a   1.000
_cell.length_b   1.000
_cell.length_c   1.000
_cell.angle_alpha   90.00
_cell.angle_beta   90.00
_cell.angle_gamma   90.00
#
_symmetry.space_group_name_H-M   'P 1'
#
loop_
_entity.id
_entity.type
_entity.pdbx_description
1 polymer ?
#
loop_
_entity_poly.entity_id
_entity_poly.type
_entity_poly.pdbx_seq_one_letter_code
_entity_poly.pdbx_strand_id
1 'polypeptide(L)'
;MARGMHRHRRIRLDNLQQTKIDTRAHKRPGKVKARTRRDARVIAKIKATKSGVGYAAEVQSWLSRRLEKPFTKITAEEISQAIA
;
A
#
# COMPACT_ATOMS: atom_id res chain seq x y z
N MET A 1 25.07 -29.42 -28.78
CA MET A 1 23.65 -29.57 -28.37
C MET A 1 23.19 -28.43 -27.45
N ALA A 2 23.04 -27.21 -27.97
CA ALA A 2 22.70 -26.04 -27.14
C ALA A 2 21.17 -25.82 -26.94
N ARG A 3 20.32 -26.36 -27.83
CA ARG A 3 18.88 -26.04 -27.87
C ARG A 3 18.08 -26.57 -26.66
N GLY A 4 18.45 -27.73 -26.10
CA GLY A 4 17.78 -28.30 -24.93
C GLY A 4 17.93 -27.44 -23.67
N MET A 5 19.14 -26.94 -23.40
CA MET A 5 19.42 -26.09 -22.23
C MET A 5 18.62 -24.76 -22.26
N HIS A 6 18.48 -24.13 -23.43
CA HIS A 6 17.68 -22.92 -23.59
C HIS A 6 16.18 -23.17 -23.37
N ARG A 7 15.66 -24.33 -23.80
CA ARG A 7 14.27 -24.74 -23.55
C ARG A 7 13.99 -24.90 -22.05
N HIS A 8 14.87 -25.58 -21.32
CA HIS A 8 14.73 -25.75 -19.86
C HIS A 8 14.81 -24.41 -19.10
N ARG A 9 15.68 -23.49 -19.53
CA ARG A 9 15.74 -22.15 -18.95
C ARG A 9 14.43 -21.38 -19.13
N ARG A 10 13.83 -21.41 -20.33
CA ARG A 10 12.57 -20.73 -20.62
C ARG A 10 11.44 -21.28 -19.74
N ILE A 11 11.25 -22.60 -19.72
CA ILE A 11 10.23 -23.26 -18.88
C ILE A 11 10.40 -22.87 -17.41
N ARG A 12 11.63 -22.82 -16.90
CA ARG A 12 11.90 -22.39 -15.52
C ARG A 12 11.48 -20.95 -15.25
N LEU A 13 11.77 -20.04 -16.18
CA LEU A 13 11.40 -18.63 -16.05
C LEU A 13 9.88 -18.44 -16.10
N ASP A 14 9.21 -19.16 -16.99
CA ASP A 14 7.75 -19.13 -17.13
C ASP A 14 7.08 -19.66 -15.86
N ASN A 15 7.55 -20.79 -15.33
CA ASN A 15 7.06 -21.36 -14.06
C ASN A 15 7.30 -20.40 -12.88
N LEU A 16 8.45 -19.71 -12.85
CA LEU A 16 8.76 -18.73 -11.81
C LEU A 16 7.87 -17.49 -11.93
N GLN A 17 7.56 -17.05 -13.14
CA GLN A 17 6.62 -15.97 -13.38
C GLN A 17 5.23 -16.36 -12.89
N GLN A 18 4.74 -17.55 -13.24
CA GLN A 18 3.45 -18.05 -12.79
C GLN A 18 3.40 -18.15 -11.25
N THR A 19 4.43 -18.75 -10.64
CA THR A 19 4.54 -18.86 -9.18
C THR A 19 4.48 -17.51 -8.48
N LYS A 20 5.13 -16.47 -9.05
CA LYS A 20 5.05 -15.10 -8.52
C LYS A 20 3.64 -14.52 -8.59
N ILE A 21 2.92 -14.78 -9.68
CA ILE A 21 1.53 -14.34 -9.85
C ILE A 21 0.64 -15.03 -8.81
N ASP A 22 0.73 -16.36 -8.71
CA ASP A 22 -0.08 -17.16 -7.78
C ASP A 22 0.19 -16.77 -6.33
N THR A 23 1.46 -16.58 -5.98
CA THR A 23 1.84 -16.13 -4.63
C THR A 23 1.27 -14.76 -4.29
N ARG A 24 1.23 -13.83 -5.26
CA ARG A 24 0.64 -12.50 -5.07
C ARG A 24 -0.87 -12.60 -4.88
N ALA A 25 -1.54 -13.43 -5.68
CA ALA A 25 -2.98 -13.66 -5.58
C ALA A 25 -3.35 -14.28 -4.22
N HIS A 26 -2.65 -15.35 -3.82
CA HIS A 26 -2.86 -16.02 -2.53
C HIS A 26 -2.66 -15.09 -1.33
N LYS A 27 -1.63 -14.22 -1.36
CA LYS A 27 -1.33 -13.27 -0.27
C LYS A 27 -2.23 -12.03 -0.28
N ARG A 28 -2.97 -11.76 -1.37
CA ARG A 28 -3.77 -10.53 -1.54
C ARG A 28 -4.80 -10.34 -0.41
N PRO A 29 -5.63 -11.32 -0.02
CA PRO A 29 -6.65 -11.11 1.01
C PRO A 29 -6.05 -10.71 2.37
N GLY A 30 -4.95 -11.35 2.77
CA GLY A 30 -4.24 -11.01 4.00
C GLY A 30 -3.68 -9.58 3.99
N LYS A 31 -3.14 -9.14 2.85
CA LYS A 31 -2.67 -7.76 2.67
C LYS A 31 -3.80 -6.74 2.69
N VAL A 32 -4.96 -7.05 2.11
CA VAL A 32 -6.14 -6.16 2.19
C VAL A 32 -6.56 -5.99 3.64
N LYS A 33 -6.72 -7.09 4.40
CA LYS A 33 -7.07 -7.02 5.84
C LYS A 33 -6.04 -6.21 6.65
N ALA A 34 -4.75 -6.41 6.38
CA ALA A 34 -3.69 -5.65 7.04
C ALA A 34 -3.73 -4.15 6.70
N ARG A 35 -4.08 -3.81 5.45
CA ARG A 35 -4.28 -2.43 5.00
C ARG A 35 -5.42 -1.77 5.77
N THR A 36 -6.59 -2.41 5.84
CA THR A 36 -7.75 -1.90 6.59
C THR A 36 -7.41 -1.63 8.06
N ARG A 37 -6.69 -2.55 8.72
CA ARG A 37 -6.22 -2.35 10.10
C ARG A 37 -5.22 -1.21 10.25
N ARG A 38 -4.39 -0.97 9.22
CA ARG A 38 -3.46 0.17 9.22
C ARG A 38 -4.25 1.47 9.07
N ASP A 39 -5.18 1.54 8.13
CA ASP A 39 -5.99 2.72 7.87
C ASP A 39 -6.78 3.12 9.13
N ALA A 40 -7.43 2.16 9.80
CA ALA A 40 -8.11 2.39 11.07
C ALA A 40 -7.18 2.96 12.17
N ARG A 41 -5.95 2.44 12.28
CA ARG A 41 -4.96 2.96 13.24
C ARG A 41 -4.50 4.37 12.90
N VAL A 42 -4.31 4.69 11.62
CA VAL A 42 -3.93 6.04 11.18
C VAL A 42 -5.06 7.03 11.46
N ILE A 43 -6.32 6.67 11.15
CA ILE A 43 -7.49 7.48 11.45
C ILE A 43 -7.61 7.75 12.96
N ALA A 44 -7.38 6.72 13.80
CA ALA A 44 -7.36 6.90 15.25
C ALA A 44 -6.28 7.89 15.72
N LYS A 45 -5.08 7.83 15.13
CA LYS A 45 -4.00 8.81 15.39
C LYS A 45 -4.41 10.22 14.98
N ILE A 46 -5.06 10.39 13.83
CA ILE A 46 -5.56 11.68 13.36
C ILE A 46 -6.54 12.26 14.39
N LYS A 47 -7.56 11.47 14.79
CA LYS A 47 -8.57 11.89 15.78
C LYS A 47 -7.99 12.20 17.16
N ALA A 48 -6.90 11.52 17.55
CA ALA A 48 -6.22 11.74 18.81
C ALA A 48 -5.24 12.94 18.78
N THR A 49 -4.89 13.45 17.60
CA THR A 49 -3.97 14.58 17.47
C THR A 49 -4.68 15.86 17.90
N LYS A 50 -4.10 16.59 18.85
CA LYS A 50 -4.65 17.86 19.32
C LYS A 50 -4.54 18.93 18.24
N SER A 51 -5.54 19.81 18.16
CA SER A 51 -5.51 20.99 17.29
C SER A 51 -4.25 21.83 17.58
N GLY A 52 -3.56 22.24 16.52
CA GLY A 52 -2.31 23.01 16.62
C GLY A 52 -1.04 22.16 16.72
N VAL A 53 -1.14 20.84 16.90
CA VAL A 53 0.00 19.93 16.82
C VAL A 53 0.11 19.36 15.40
N GLY A 54 1.30 19.45 14.81
CA GLY A 54 1.56 18.87 13.50
C GLY A 54 1.39 17.35 13.48
N TYR A 55 0.86 16.81 12.39
CA TYR A 55 0.73 15.36 12.24
C TYR A 55 2.09 14.66 12.13
N ALA A 56 2.19 13.45 12.67
CA ALA A 56 3.36 12.60 12.48
C ALA A 56 3.59 12.27 10.99
N ALA A 57 4.84 12.04 10.59
CA ALA A 57 5.21 11.77 9.20
C ALA A 57 4.44 10.60 8.56
N GLU A 58 4.10 9.57 9.34
CA GLU A 58 3.27 8.45 8.86
C GLU A 58 1.88 8.93 8.40
N VAL A 59 1.26 9.81 9.19
CA VAL A 59 -0.08 10.36 8.92
C VAL A 59 -0.02 11.26 7.70
N GLN A 60 0.99 12.13 7.61
CA GLN A 60 1.21 13.01 6.46
C GLN A 60 1.35 12.20 5.16
N SER A 61 2.19 11.15 5.18
CA SER A 61 2.39 10.26 4.03
C SER A 61 1.11 9.52 3.65
N TRP A 62 0.33 9.07 4.63
CA TRP A 62 -0.95 8.39 4.39
C TRP A 62 -1.98 9.34 3.76
N LEU A 63 -2.13 10.55 4.29
CA LEU A 63 -3.03 11.59 3.75
C LEU A 63 -2.64 11.95 2.32
N SER A 64 -1.35 12.15 2.05
CA SER A 64 -0.87 12.44 0.70
C SER A 64 -1.17 11.34 -0.31
N ARG A 65 -1.07 10.06 0.10
CA ARG A 65 -1.46 8.94 -0.74
C ARG A 65 -2.97 8.83 -0.92
N ARG A 66 -3.75 9.17 0.11
CA ARG A 66 -5.20 9.02 0.10
C ARG A 66 -5.87 10.08 -0.78
N LEU A 67 -5.31 11.29 -0.78
CA LEU A 67 -5.83 12.46 -1.48
C LEU A 67 -5.05 12.81 -2.76
N GLU A 68 -4.02 12.03 -3.09
CA GLU A 68 -3.14 12.23 -4.26
C GLU A 68 -2.55 13.65 -4.34
N LYS A 69 -2.24 14.24 -3.18
CA LYS A 69 -1.73 15.61 -3.04
C LYS A 69 -0.55 15.68 -2.07
N PRO A 70 0.42 16.59 -2.27
CA PRO A 70 1.44 16.83 -1.26
C PRO A 70 0.79 17.36 0.02
N PHE A 71 1.27 16.91 1.19
CA PHE A 71 0.65 17.21 2.48
C PHE A 71 0.49 18.72 2.74
N THR A 72 1.43 19.52 2.26
CA THR A 72 1.41 20.99 2.38
C THR A 72 0.24 21.66 1.65
N LYS A 73 -0.44 20.97 0.74
CA LYS A 73 -1.59 21.47 -0.02
C LYS A 73 -2.92 20.88 0.44
N ILE A 74 -2.91 20.02 1.47
CA ILE A 74 -4.12 19.37 1.97
C ILE A 74 -4.80 20.28 2.98
N THR A 75 -6.10 20.54 2.80
CA THR A 75 -6.87 21.38 3.73
C THR A 75 -7.49 20.57 4.88
N ALA A 76 -7.91 21.25 5.95
CA ALA A 76 -8.54 20.60 7.09
C ALA A 76 -9.88 19.92 6.70
N GLU A 77 -10.61 20.49 5.75
CA GLU A 77 -11.85 19.93 5.20
C GLU A 77 -11.58 18.65 4.41
N GLU A 78 -10.51 18.61 3.61
CA GLU A 78 -10.14 17.39 2.89
C GLU A 78 -9.71 16.27 3.85
N ILE A 79 -9.06 16.62 4.96
CA ILE A 79 -8.70 15.66 6.01
C ILE A 79 -9.97 15.11 6.66
N SER A 80 -10.94 15.96 6.99
CA SER A 80 -12.19 15.52 7.63
C SER A 80 -13.01 14.60 6.71
N GLN A 81 -13.06 14.91 5.40
CA GLN A 81 -13.66 14.05 4.40
C GLN A 81 -12.91 12.71 4.23
N ALA A 82 -11.58 12.71 4.34
CA ALA A 82 -10.78 11.50 4.19
C ALA A 82 -10.90 10.50 5.36
N ILE A 83 -11.36 10.97 6.53
CA ILE A 83 -11.52 10.17 7.75
C ILE A 83 -12.97 9.89 8.13
N ALA A 84 -13.93 10.51 7.44
CA ALA A 84 -15.37 10.23 7.54
C ALA A 84 -15.70 8.87 6.93
#